data_AF-A0AAN6KFR5-F1
#
_entry.id   AF-A0AAN6KFR5-F1
#
_cell.length_a   1.000
_cell.length_b   1.000
_cell.length_c   1.000
_cell.angle_alpha   90.00
_cell.angle_beta   90.00
_cell.angle_gamma   90.00
#
_symmetry.space_group_name_H-M   'P 1'
#
loop_
_entity.id
_entity.type
_entity.pdbx_description
1 polymer ?
#
loop_
_entity_poly.entity_id
_entity_poly.type
_entity_poly.pdbx_seq_one_letter_code
_entity_poly.pdbx_strand_id
1 'polypeptide(L)'
;MLMETLREWPKLPSYVPRVGELVLIVRSLAPDESLGWDKDTWRVLAGREWADKPRWEAGVITQMPTEAITDDDLKGVPSSKEHNVVSAGFRIEPLPQPNSVDKSLTRKHKYVPLHAIRPLALWKECLSGVEQSEWHPTVSNALIVASSFCVLGKYHFKGTWPEATVFAQAVYLGPEIVTVGDAVRLQNKTGDMEPESVSDIMVITAIKVRIVNLDDASDVDLDNEPPYNTCTHISGRVYTQDPTRSFDGIGKLPISAASPLLPIDLGGLGTWYHVTDPKKPKARIEVPFHRVIGRCYESAALEAWFTPPPDVSPPSGFQAVNSKPPVIQVNDRALDTTSSVNISRGLQGILEARAYSVERDIRIAKDEGKTWFWADTRVEQLDIQEVNSRFVGPRNEMRSKQYLERLRKALKALDGKMGGLEEYNAARTEREEKVARKRRELEGGGLGLVASSARVGAGEAGMSTGEGERSSTDEKGATAEEDEEEEEEQKQEDAMEVDEQLKTDLRHAVAPDVMDIDDDDDEDVDAGAALAAFKMASTAKKPGQVVVNLDSDDEMT
;
A
#
# COMPACT_ATOMS: atom_id res chain seq x y z
N MET A 1 -7.17 2.88 -14.96
CA MET A 1 -5.97 3.23 -14.18
C MET A 1 -5.69 2.24 -13.05
N LEU A 2 -6.32 2.31 -11.87
CA LEU A 2 -5.90 1.49 -10.70
C LEU A 2 -5.77 -0.02 -11.01
N MET A 3 -6.72 -0.61 -11.75
CA MET A 3 -6.69 -2.03 -12.10
C MET A 3 -5.66 -2.38 -13.19
N GLU A 4 -5.18 -1.41 -13.99
CA GLU A 4 -3.99 -1.61 -14.83
C GLU A 4 -2.73 -1.60 -13.96
N THR A 5 -2.58 -0.58 -13.09
CA THR A 5 -1.42 -0.45 -12.21
C THR A 5 -1.21 -1.67 -11.30
N LEU A 6 -2.29 -2.23 -10.75
CA LEU A 6 -2.23 -3.48 -9.97
C LEU A 6 -1.87 -4.73 -10.79
N ARG A 7 -2.02 -4.69 -12.13
CA ARG A 7 -1.56 -5.75 -13.07
C ARG A 7 -0.15 -5.49 -13.62
N GLU A 8 0.40 -4.30 -13.40
CA GLU A 8 1.76 -3.92 -13.81
C GLU A 8 2.77 -4.16 -12.68
N TRP A 9 2.39 -3.88 -11.42
CA TRP A 9 3.25 -4.07 -10.26
C TRP A 9 3.85 -5.49 -10.07
N PRO A 10 3.16 -6.60 -10.38
CA PRO A 10 3.75 -7.95 -10.35
C PRO A 10 4.82 -8.21 -11.42
N LYS A 11 4.99 -7.31 -12.39
CA LYS A 11 6.01 -7.39 -13.46
C LYS A 11 7.29 -6.63 -13.12
N LEU A 12 7.27 -5.82 -12.05
CA LEU A 12 8.42 -5.09 -11.56
C LEU A 12 9.20 -5.96 -10.57
N PRO A 13 10.54 -5.84 -10.50
CA PRO A 13 11.33 -6.50 -9.46
C PRO A 13 10.79 -6.16 -8.06
N SER A 14 10.80 -7.15 -7.18
CA SER A 14 10.24 -7.10 -5.83
C SER A 14 10.93 -6.06 -4.95
N TYR A 15 12.19 -5.74 -5.23
CA TYR A 15 12.92 -4.64 -4.59
C TYR A 15 12.41 -3.24 -4.94
N VAL A 16 11.62 -3.07 -6.01
CA VAL A 16 11.13 -1.75 -6.46
C VAL A 16 10.02 -1.25 -5.53
N PRO A 17 10.18 -0.06 -4.91
CA PRO A 17 9.12 0.55 -4.11
C PRO A 17 7.92 0.96 -4.97
N ARG A 18 6.73 0.53 -4.56
CA ARG A 18 5.44 0.82 -5.23
C ARG A 18 4.76 2.03 -4.59
N VAL A 19 3.85 2.68 -5.31
CA VAL A 19 3.10 3.84 -4.77
C VAL A 19 2.38 3.44 -3.48
N GLY A 20 2.36 4.33 -2.50
CA GLY A 20 1.77 4.14 -1.18
C GLY A 20 2.61 3.33 -0.20
N GLU A 21 3.73 2.72 -0.60
CA GLU A 21 4.62 2.01 0.32
C GLU A 21 5.39 2.95 1.25
N LEU A 22 5.73 2.46 2.44
CA LEU A 22 6.65 3.11 3.37
C LEU A 22 8.06 2.60 3.17
N VAL A 23 8.98 3.53 2.94
CA VAL A 23 10.41 3.28 2.77
C VAL A 23 11.24 4.15 3.68
N LEU A 24 12.48 3.73 3.91
CA LEU A 24 13.54 4.52 4.51
C LEU A 24 14.36 5.18 3.40
N ILE A 25 14.72 6.44 3.61
CA ILE A 25 15.50 7.24 2.66
C ILE A 25 16.67 7.93 3.34
N VAL A 26 17.73 8.17 2.57
CA VAL A 26 18.74 9.19 2.87
C VAL A 26 18.46 10.38 1.97
N ARG A 27 18.04 11.51 2.54
CA ARG A 27 17.52 12.68 1.78
C ARG A 27 18.49 13.26 0.76
N SER A 28 19.78 13.19 1.08
CA SER A 28 20.87 13.81 0.35
C SER A 28 22.09 12.91 0.47
N LEU A 29 22.61 12.52 -0.70
CA LEU A 29 23.98 12.06 -0.90
C LEU A 29 24.61 13.05 -1.89
N ALA A 30 25.91 13.31 -1.77
CA ALA A 30 26.68 14.01 -2.78
C ALA A 30 26.79 13.14 -4.07
N PRO A 31 27.13 13.72 -5.24
CA PRO A 31 27.23 12.95 -6.50
C PRO A 31 28.31 11.85 -6.49
N ASP A 32 29.26 11.93 -5.56
CA ASP A 32 30.37 11.00 -5.31
C ASP A 32 30.19 10.14 -4.05
N GLU A 33 29.03 10.27 -3.37
CA GLU A 33 28.64 9.47 -2.22
C GLU A 33 27.70 8.31 -2.60
N SER A 34 27.88 7.18 -1.93
CA SER A 34 27.02 6.00 -2.05
C SER A 34 26.72 5.39 -0.68
N LEU A 35 25.73 4.49 -0.60
CA LEU A 35 25.43 3.75 0.63
C LEU A 35 26.05 2.36 0.57
N GLY A 36 26.96 2.08 1.50
CA GLY A 36 27.60 0.77 1.64
C GLY A 36 27.30 0.10 2.99
N TRP A 37 27.48 -1.22 3.00
CA TRP A 37 27.37 -2.05 4.20
C TRP A 37 28.75 -2.18 4.89
N ASP A 38 28.86 -1.74 6.14
CA ASP A 38 30.07 -1.84 6.98
C ASP A 38 29.68 -2.46 8.33
N LYS A 39 30.13 -3.69 8.61
CA LYS A 39 30.05 -4.34 9.94
C LYS A 39 28.65 -4.25 10.58
N ASP A 40 27.66 -4.76 9.86
CA ASP A 40 26.25 -4.82 10.28
C ASP A 40 25.58 -3.47 10.53
N THR A 41 26.05 -2.40 9.88
CA THR A 41 25.38 -1.11 9.77
C THR A 41 25.56 -0.50 8.37
N TRP A 42 24.68 0.44 8.03
CA TRP A 42 24.82 1.25 6.82
C TRP A 42 25.71 2.46 7.07
N ARG A 43 26.56 2.79 6.10
CA ARG A 43 27.41 3.99 6.12
C ARG A 43 27.44 4.67 4.76
N VAL A 44 27.74 5.96 4.76
CA VAL A 44 28.04 6.70 3.52
C VAL A 44 29.49 6.41 3.13
N LEU A 45 29.72 6.07 1.86
CA LEU A 45 31.02 5.90 1.24
C LEU A 45 31.27 7.06 0.28
N ALA A 46 32.24 7.92 0.59
CA ALA A 46 32.69 8.99 -0.28
C ALA A 46 33.96 8.54 -1.01
N GLY A 47 33.82 8.18 -2.30
CA GLY A 47 34.90 7.59 -3.10
C GLY A 47 35.43 6.24 -2.56
N ARG A 48 36.39 6.30 -1.62
CA ARG A 48 36.99 5.13 -0.94
C ARG A 48 37.05 5.26 0.58
N GLU A 49 36.55 6.36 1.16
CA GLU A 49 36.57 6.59 2.60
C GLU A 49 35.16 6.51 3.20
N TRP A 50 35.04 5.82 4.33
CA TRP A 50 33.77 5.72 5.06
C TRP A 50 33.51 7.00 5.86
N ALA A 51 32.50 7.75 5.45
CA ALA A 51 31.99 8.90 6.20
C ALA A 51 31.09 8.45 7.37
N ASP A 52 30.35 9.40 7.96
CA ASP A 52 29.46 9.17 9.09
C ASP A 52 28.25 8.27 8.73
N LYS A 53 27.46 7.92 9.76
CA LYS A 53 26.21 7.17 9.57
C LYS A 53 25.18 8.05 8.85
N PRO A 54 24.48 7.54 7.81
CA PRO A 54 23.46 8.29 7.11
C PRO A 54 22.25 8.59 8.02
N ARG A 55 21.72 9.81 7.91
CA ARG A 55 20.50 10.21 8.62
C ARG A 55 19.27 9.67 7.89
N TRP A 56 18.82 8.49 8.29
CA TRP A 56 17.60 7.88 7.76
C TRP A 56 16.34 8.64 8.16
N GLU A 57 15.44 8.84 7.20
CA GLU A 57 14.06 9.27 7.42
C GLU A 57 13.11 8.26 6.78
N ALA A 58 11.91 8.03 7.34
CA ALA A 58 10.87 7.27 6.65
C ALA A 58 9.88 8.18 5.89
N GLY A 59 9.31 7.68 4.80
CA GLY A 59 8.31 8.39 3.99
C GLY A 59 7.51 7.46 3.07
N VAL A 60 6.44 8.02 2.50
CA VAL A 60 5.50 7.36 1.58
C VAL A 60 5.95 7.59 0.14
N ILE A 61 6.02 6.55 -0.69
CA ILE A 61 6.17 6.68 -2.15
C ILE A 61 4.87 7.29 -2.70
N THR A 62 4.94 8.46 -3.36
CA THR A 62 3.75 9.12 -3.95
C THR A 62 3.78 9.21 -5.47
N GLN A 63 4.95 8.97 -6.07
CA GLN A 63 5.18 8.88 -7.51
C GLN A 63 6.38 7.94 -7.73
N MET A 64 6.27 7.04 -8.70
CA MET A 64 7.37 6.23 -9.21
C MET A 64 8.06 6.96 -10.37
N PRO A 65 9.32 6.65 -10.70
CA PRO A 65 10.00 7.22 -11.85
C PRO A 65 9.28 6.90 -13.18
N THR A 66 9.47 7.75 -14.18
CA THR A 66 8.99 7.52 -15.56
C THR A 66 9.99 6.75 -16.41
N GLU A 67 11.27 6.77 -16.04
CA GLU A 67 12.30 5.93 -16.66
C GLU A 67 12.27 4.50 -16.10
N ALA A 68 12.57 3.51 -16.95
CA ALA A 68 12.66 2.12 -16.53
C ALA A 68 13.76 1.91 -15.47
N ILE A 69 13.49 1.07 -14.48
CA ILE A 69 14.41 0.71 -13.39
C ILE A 69 15.17 -0.56 -13.77
N THR A 70 16.48 -0.60 -13.50
CA THR A 70 17.33 -1.79 -13.66
C THR A 70 18.12 -2.10 -12.39
N ASP A 71 18.78 -3.26 -12.34
CA ASP A 71 19.60 -3.65 -11.18
C ASP A 71 20.81 -2.70 -10.93
N ASP A 72 21.18 -1.88 -11.92
CA ASP A 72 22.23 -0.87 -11.75
C ASP A 72 21.76 0.31 -10.88
N ASP A 73 20.45 0.62 -10.86
CA ASP A 73 19.86 1.65 -10.00
C ASP A 73 20.01 1.33 -8.50
N LEU A 74 20.25 0.06 -8.14
CA LEU A 74 20.52 -0.35 -6.76
C LEU A 74 21.86 0.16 -6.22
N LYS A 75 22.83 0.42 -7.12
CA LYS A 75 24.23 0.73 -6.78
C LYS A 75 24.58 2.22 -6.94
N GLY A 76 23.87 2.94 -7.81
CA GLY A 76 24.13 4.36 -8.09
C GLY A 76 23.02 4.99 -8.94
N VAL A 77 23.35 6.05 -9.69
CA VAL A 77 22.52 6.50 -10.82
C VAL A 77 23.21 5.99 -12.10
N PRO A 78 22.59 5.12 -12.90
CA PRO A 78 23.18 4.61 -14.13
C PRO A 78 23.44 5.74 -15.14
N SER A 79 24.56 5.68 -15.87
CA SER A 79 24.89 6.65 -16.92
C SER A 79 23.99 6.56 -18.17
N SER A 80 23.03 5.63 -18.17
CA SER A 80 21.98 5.47 -19.17
C SER A 80 20.71 6.29 -18.87
N LYS A 81 20.62 6.93 -17.69
CA LYS A 81 19.50 7.81 -17.34
C LYS A 81 19.65 9.17 -18.03
N GLU A 82 18.67 9.56 -18.83
CA GLU A 82 18.73 10.79 -19.62
C GLU A 82 18.12 11.99 -18.88
N HIS A 83 17.23 11.76 -17.91
CA HIS A 83 16.61 12.85 -17.15
C HIS A 83 17.16 12.96 -15.73
N ASN A 84 16.82 14.08 -15.09
CA ASN A 84 17.18 14.31 -13.70
C ASN A 84 16.30 13.48 -12.73
N VAL A 85 16.66 13.51 -11.44
CA VAL A 85 15.99 12.73 -10.37
C VAL A 85 14.47 12.98 -10.23
N VAL A 86 13.91 14.05 -10.81
CA VAL A 86 12.45 14.29 -10.83
C VAL A 86 11.71 13.28 -11.73
N SER A 87 12.37 12.79 -12.78
CA SER A 87 11.84 11.77 -13.70
C SER A 87 12.46 10.39 -13.44
N ALA A 88 13.75 10.34 -13.09
CA ALA A 88 14.51 9.11 -12.84
C ALA A 88 14.39 8.57 -11.39
N GLY A 89 13.81 9.34 -10.46
CA GLY A 89 13.69 8.99 -9.04
C GLY A 89 12.25 8.95 -8.51
N PHE A 90 12.10 8.48 -7.28
CA PHE A 90 10.82 8.34 -6.59
C PHE A 90 10.47 9.65 -5.84
N ARG A 91 9.22 10.12 -5.95
CA ARG A 91 8.71 11.23 -5.15
C ARG A 91 8.25 10.70 -3.80
N ILE A 92 8.83 11.22 -2.71
CA ILE A 92 8.61 10.72 -1.36
C ILE A 92 8.16 11.84 -0.43
N GLU A 93 7.00 11.67 0.20
CA GLU A 93 6.45 12.55 1.25
C GLU A 93 6.72 11.92 2.64
N PRO A 94 7.42 12.61 3.57
CA PRO A 94 7.72 12.06 4.89
C PRO A 94 6.45 11.82 5.71
N LEU A 95 6.35 10.68 6.38
CA LEU A 95 5.11 10.32 7.08
C LEU A 95 4.90 11.26 8.30
N PRO A 96 3.77 11.99 8.37
CA PRO A 96 3.41 12.77 9.55
C PRO A 96 3.12 11.88 10.75
N GLN A 97 3.00 12.45 11.94
CA GLN A 97 2.65 11.66 13.13
C GLN A 97 1.22 11.10 12.98
N PRO A 98 1.03 9.77 13.00
CA PRO A 98 -0.30 9.18 13.04
C PRO A 98 -1.01 9.61 14.34
N ASN A 99 -2.32 9.80 14.27
CA ASN A 99 -3.16 10.26 15.37
C ASN A 99 -2.90 11.71 15.85
N SER A 100 -1.99 12.45 15.20
CA SER A 100 -1.79 13.89 15.41
C SER A 100 -2.63 14.73 14.46
N VAL A 101 -3.06 15.91 14.93
CA VAL A 101 -3.73 16.92 14.07
C VAL A 101 -2.73 17.62 13.15
N ASP A 102 -1.44 17.68 13.52
CA ASP A 102 -0.40 18.25 12.66
C ASP A 102 0.04 17.25 11.59
N LYS A 103 -0.26 17.59 10.33
CA LYS A 103 0.21 16.87 9.13
C LYS A 103 1.21 17.67 8.30
N SER A 104 1.80 18.75 8.83
CA SER A 104 2.72 19.66 8.13
C SER A 104 3.88 18.99 7.37
N LEU A 105 4.25 17.76 7.75
CA LEU A 105 5.24 16.95 7.06
C LEU A 105 4.84 16.48 5.65
N THR A 106 3.55 16.25 5.35
CA THR A 106 3.10 15.81 4.00
C THR A 106 3.40 16.83 2.90
N ARG A 107 3.48 18.12 3.26
CA ARG A 107 3.80 19.22 2.33
C ARG A 107 5.26 19.23 1.90
N LYS A 108 6.13 18.55 2.63
CA LYS A 108 7.53 18.35 2.27
C LYS A 108 7.59 17.13 1.36
N HIS A 109 8.26 17.24 0.22
CA HIS A 109 8.57 16.07 -0.60
C HIS A 109 10.02 16.15 -1.06
N LYS A 110 10.57 15.01 -1.47
CA LYS A 110 11.90 14.91 -2.09
C LYS A 110 11.85 13.85 -3.18
N TYR A 111 12.54 14.10 -4.29
CA TYR A 111 12.83 13.10 -5.30
C TYR A 111 14.16 12.40 -4.95
N VAL A 112 14.15 11.07 -4.93
CA VAL A 112 15.25 10.22 -4.41
C VAL A 112 15.53 9.06 -5.38
N PRO A 113 16.79 8.76 -5.74
CA PRO A 113 17.15 7.62 -6.59
C PRO A 113 17.13 6.30 -5.80
N LEU A 114 16.97 5.15 -6.48
CA LEU A 114 16.74 3.84 -5.83
C LEU A 114 17.85 3.45 -4.83
N HIS A 115 19.13 3.61 -5.17
CA HIS A 115 20.25 3.27 -4.29
C HIS A 115 20.21 3.96 -2.91
N ALA A 116 19.50 5.10 -2.78
CA ALA A 116 19.33 5.85 -1.54
C ALA A 116 18.06 5.48 -0.74
N ILE A 117 17.33 4.45 -1.18
CA ILE A 117 16.05 3.98 -0.60
C ILE A 117 16.22 2.53 -0.08
N ARG A 118 15.65 2.21 1.08
CA ARG A 118 15.54 0.83 1.59
C ARG A 118 14.10 0.52 2.04
N PRO A 119 13.61 -0.72 1.92
CA PRO A 119 12.31 -1.12 2.48
C PRO A 119 12.28 -0.88 3.99
N LEU A 120 11.13 -0.46 4.55
CA LEU A 120 11.01 -0.24 6.01
C LEU A 120 11.31 -1.50 6.84
N ALA A 121 11.17 -2.70 6.24
CA ALA A 121 11.57 -3.96 6.86
C ALA A 121 13.02 -3.95 7.39
N LEU A 122 13.94 -3.23 6.72
CA LEU A 122 15.36 -3.14 7.06
C LEU A 122 15.68 -2.05 8.11
N TRP A 123 14.69 -1.53 8.85
CA TRP A 123 14.92 -0.39 9.75
C TRP A 123 15.95 -0.67 10.86
N LYS A 124 16.07 -1.91 11.32
CA LYS A 124 17.06 -2.31 12.33
C LYS A 124 18.47 -2.29 11.74
N GLU A 125 18.64 -2.82 10.53
CA GLU A 125 19.89 -2.77 9.79
C GLU A 125 20.29 -1.32 9.46
N CYS A 126 19.34 -0.49 9.03
CA CYS A 126 19.52 0.95 8.75
C CYS A 126 19.97 1.76 9.98
N LEU A 127 19.34 1.53 11.14
CA LEU A 127 19.58 2.29 12.38
C LEU A 127 20.48 1.53 13.37
N SER A 128 21.24 0.55 12.88
CA SER A 128 22.13 -0.28 13.68
C SER A 128 23.18 0.58 14.41
N GLY A 129 23.10 0.60 15.75
CA GLY A 129 23.92 1.44 16.61
C GLY A 129 23.68 2.94 16.47
N VAL A 130 22.44 3.37 16.24
CA VAL A 130 21.97 4.76 16.37
C VAL A 130 20.94 4.80 17.50
N GLU A 131 21.11 5.66 18.50
CA GLU A 131 20.21 5.68 19.65
C GLU A 131 18.79 6.13 19.26
N GLN A 132 17.76 5.60 19.93
CA GLN A 132 16.36 5.94 19.65
C GLN A 132 16.03 7.43 19.88
N SER A 133 16.84 8.10 20.71
CA SER A 133 16.87 9.55 20.93
C SER A 133 17.26 10.35 19.68
N GLU A 134 18.06 9.78 18.79
CA GLU A 134 18.60 10.42 17.57
C GLU A 134 17.82 10.09 16.30
N TRP A 135 16.92 9.10 16.35
CA TRP A 135 16.09 8.69 15.21
C TRP A 135 15.27 9.86 14.67
N HIS A 136 15.16 9.96 13.34
CA HIS A 136 14.25 10.94 12.76
C HIS A 136 12.79 10.61 13.11
N PRO A 137 11.95 11.56 13.58
CA PRO A 137 10.60 11.27 14.04
C PRO A 137 9.72 10.52 13.03
N THR A 138 9.98 10.68 11.72
CA THR A 138 9.22 9.97 10.69
C THR A 138 9.45 8.46 10.68
N VAL A 139 10.60 7.98 11.16
CA VAL A 139 10.83 6.54 11.39
C VAL A 139 9.85 6.03 12.45
N SER A 140 9.80 6.68 13.61
CA SER A 140 8.86 6.33 14.69
C SER A 140 7.41 6.41 14.22
N ASN A 141 7.06 7.39 13.39
CA ASN A 141 5.73 7.49 12.75
C ASN A 141 5.43 6.28 11.86
N ALA A 142 6.40 5.84 11.04
CA ALA A 142 6.25 4.69 10.15
C ALA A 142 6.15 3.35 10.91
N LEU A 143 6.84 3.25 12.06
CA LEU A 143 6.72 2.11 12.96
C LEU A 143 5.35 2.07 13.67
N ILE A 144 4.72 3.21 13.99
CA ILE A 144 3.37 3.24 14.59
C ILE A 144 2.34 2.54 13.69
N VAL A 145 2.44 2.66 12.37
CA VAL A 145 1.42 2.09 11.44
C VAL A 145 1.75 0.67 10.95
N ALA A 146 2.80 0.03 11.45
CA ALA A 146 3.30 -1.25 10.90
C ALA A 146 2.39 -2.46 11.14
N SER A 147 1.51 -2.44 12.14
CA SER A 147 0.46 -3.45 12.39
C SER A 147 -0.91 -2.92 11.92
N SER A 148 -0.99 -2.53 10.65
CA SER A 148 -2.23 -2.11 9.99
C SER A 148 -2.35 -2.70 8.59
N PHE A 149 -3.55 -2.79 8.02
CA PHE A 149 -3.73 -3.24 6.64
C PHE A 149 -4.94 -2.59 5.94
N CYS A 150 -4.92 -2.56 4.60
CA CYS A 150 -6.10 -2.24 3.79
C CYS A 150 -6.11 -3.04 2.47
N VAL A 151 -7.29 -3.51 2.04
CA VAL A 151 -7.48 -4.41 0.89
C VAL A 151 -7.96 -3.64 -0.34
N LEU A 152 -7.32 -3.86 -1.50
CA LEU A 152 -7.52 -3.09 -2.74
C LEU A 152 -7.83 -3.95 -3.96
N GLY A 153 -8.48 -3.32 -4.94
CA GLY A 153 -8.87 -3.99 -6.20
C GLY A 153 -9.82 -5.16 -5.96
N LYS A 154 -10.84 -4.97 -5.10
CA LYS A 154 -11.93 -5.94 -4.87
C LYS A 154 -12.67 -6.14 -6.20
N TYR A 155 -12.71 -7.37 -6.74
CA TYR A 155 -13.08 -7.62 -8.15
C TYR A 155 -14.07 -8.77 -8.41
N HIS A 156 -14.24 -9.71 -7.47
CA HIS A 156 -15.16 -10.83 -7.61
C HIS A 156 -15.77 -11.20 -6.24
N PHE A 157 -16.96 -11.78 -6.26
CA PHE A 157 -17.73 -12.16 -5.07
C PHE A 157 -18.36 -13.53 -5.31
N LYS A 158 -17.99 -14.52 -4.49
CA LYS A 158 -18.53 -15.90 -4.51
C LYS A 158 -18.96 -16.27 -3.09
N GLY A 159 -20.04 -17.01 -2.92
CA GLY A 159 -20.53 -17.41 -1.60
C GLY A 159 -21.69 -18.37 -1.66
N THR A 160 -22.01 -18.96 -0.51
CA THR A 160 -23.23 -19.72 -0.27
C THR A 160 -23.68 -19.37 1.13
N TRP A 161 -24.90 -18.83 1.25
CA TRP A 161 -25.42 -18.28 2.51
C TRP A 161 -25.29 -19.27 3.68
N PRO A 162 -24.76 -18.87 4.85
CA PRO A 162 -24.45 -17.50 5.29
C PRO A 162 -22.96 -17.08 5.11
N GLU A 163 -22.22 -17.69 4.17
CA GLU A 163 -20.82 -17.37 3.91
C GLU A 163 -20.59 -16.69 2.54
N ALA A 164 -19.63 -15.77 2.49
CA ALA A 164 -19.19 -15.11 1.27
C ALA A 164 -17.67 -14.90 1.24
N THR A 165 -17.11 -14.72 0.05
CA THR A 165 -15.71 -14.39 -0.19
C THR A 165 -15.60 -13.29 -1.24
N VAL A 166 -14.99 -12.17 -0.86
CA VAL A 166 -14.59 -11.09 -1.77
C VAL A 166 -13.15 -11.32 -2.21
N PHE A 167 -12.90 -11.41 -3.50
CA PHE A 167 -11.56 -11.54 -4.06
C PHE A 167 -10.96 -10.16 -4.35
N ALA A 168 -9.68 -9.99 -4.04
CA ALA A 168 -8.93 -8.75 -4.16
C ALA A 168 -7.63 -8.95 -4.95
N GLN A 169 -7.20 -7.92 -5.67
CA GLN A 169 -5.92 -7.92 -6.40
C GLN A 169 -4.72 -7.63 -5.50
N ALA A 170 -4.91 -6.91 -4.38
CA ALA A 170 -3.81 -6.42 -3.55
C ALA A 170 -4.20 -6.18 -2.08
N VAL A 171 -3.20 -6.16 -1.20
CA VAL A 171 -3.33 -5.70 0.19
C VAL A 171 -2.06 -4.98 0.63
N TYR A 172 -2.21 -3.78 1.23
CA TYR A 172 -1.12 -3.15 1.97
C TYR A 172 -1.00 -3.82 3.34
N LEU A 173 0.16 -4.36 3.68
CA LEU A 173 0.50 -4.96 4.97
C LEU A 173 1.54 -4.09 5.66
N GLY A 174 1.09 -3.26 6.61
CA GLY A 174 1.93 -2.27 7.29
C GLY A 174 2.64 -1.35 6.30
N PRO A 175 3.97 -1.44 6.15
CA PRO A 175 4.71 -0.63 5.17
C PRO A 175 4.47 -0.98 3.71
N GLU A 176 4.25 -2.24 3.35
CA GLU A 176 4.46 -2.76 1.99
C GLU A 176 3.14 -3.16 1.30
N ILE A 177 3.09 -3.22 -0.03
CA ILE A 177 1.95 -3.80 -0.77
C ILE A 177 2.32 -5.12 -1.44
N VAL A 178 1.50 -6.14 -1.16
CA VAL A 178 1.58 -7.43 -1.82
C VAL A 178 0.40 -7.60 -2.78
N THR A 179 0.70 -8.03 -4.00
CA THR A 179 -0.23 -8.21 -5.13
C THR A 179 -0.31 -9.68 -5.55
N VAL A 180 -1.41 -10.07 -6.20
CA VAL A 180 -1.49 -11.38 -6.86
C VAL A 180 -0.38 -11.48 -7.91
N GLY A 181 0.40 -12.56 -7.86
CA GLY A 181 1.64 -12.75 -8.63
C GLY A 181 2.94 -12.55 -7.82
N ASP A 182 2.91 -11.83 -6.69
CA ASP A 182 4.11 -11.59 -5.89
C ASP A 182 4.61 -12.85 -5.17
N ALA A 183 5.93 -12.97 -5.04
CA ALA A 183 6.57 -13.81 -4.04
C ALA A 183 6.65 -13.07 -2.69
N VAL A 184 6.10 -13.67 -1.64
CA VAL A 184 6.10 -13.13 -0.27
C VAL A 184 6.69 -14.12 0.72
N ARG A 185 7.36 -13.60 1.76
CA ARG A 185 7.97 -14.39 2.84
C ARG A 185 6.92 -14.72 3.90
N LEU A 186 6.91 -15.97 4.36
CA LEU A 186 6.00 -16.42 5.42
C LEU A 186 6.75 -16.55 6.75
N GLN A 187 6.11 -16.11 7.83
CA GLN A 187 6.54 -16.44 9.19
C GLN A 187 6.35 -17.94 9.44
N ASN A 188 7.34 -18.59 10.06
CA ASN A 188 7.30 -20.00 10.45
C ASN A 188 6.06 -20.32 11.33
N LYS A 189 5.66 -21.59 11.43
CA LYS A 189 4.49 -22.00 12.24
C LYS A 189 4.81 -21.89 13.73
N THR A 190 3.79 -21.60 14.53
CA THR A 190 3.88 -21.61 15.99
C THR A 190 4.25 -23.02 16.47
N GLY A 191 5.48 -23.18 16.97
CA GLY A 191 6.05 -24.47 17.38
C GLY A 191 7.30 -24.89 16.58
N ASP A 192 7.61 -24.22 15.47
CA ASP A 192 8.88 -24.40 14.76
C ASP A 192 10.03 -23.83 15.62
N MET A 193 11.19 -24.52 15.65
CA MET A 193 12.29 -24.26 16.60
C MET A 193 12.95 -22.88 16.45
N GLU A 194 12.92 -22.29 15.26
CA GLU A 194 13.70 -21.10 14.90
C GLU A 194 12.76 -19.93 14.51
N PRO A 195 12.29 -19.10 15.46
CA PRO A 195 11.39 -17.98 15.18
C PRO A 195 12.11 -16.80 14.48
N GLU A 196 13.44 -16.78 14.48
CA GLU A 196 14.29 -15.72 13.91
C GLU A 196 14.72 -15.98 12.46
N SER A 197 14.17 -17.03 11.83
CA SER A 197 14.46 -17.39 10.43
C SER A 197 13.21 -17.42 9.56
N VAL A 198 13.39 -17.22 8.26
CA VAL A 198 12.37 -17.51 7.23
C VAL A 198 12.79 -18.79 6.50
N SER A 199 12.01 -19.87 6.60
CA SER A 199 12.18 -21.04 5.72
C SER A 199 11.33 -20.98 4.45
N ASP A 200 10.30 -20.14 4.44
CA ASP A 200 9.14 -20.27 3.56
C ASP A 200 8.83 -19.02 2.76
N ILE A 201 8.38 -19.26 1.53
CA ILE A 201 7.82 -18.24 0.65
C ILE A 201 6.53 -18.76 -0.01
N MET A 202 5.66 -17.84 -0.36
CA MET A 202 4.43 -18.09 -1.13
C MET A 202 4.43 -17.20 -2.36
N VAL A 203 4.16 -17.76 -3.54
CA VAL A 203 3.69 -16.94 -4.67
C VAL A 203 2.17 -16.84 -4.60
N ILE A 204 1.68 -15.61 -4.42
CA ILE A 204 0.27 -15.30 -4.21
C ILE A 204 -0.51 -15.59 -5.49
N THR A 205 -1.56 -16.41 -5.40
CA THR A 205 -2.52 -16.61 -6.51
C THR A 205 -3.90 -16.05 -6.22
N ALA A 206 -4.25 -15.80 -4.96
CA ALA A 206 -5.48 -15.12 -4.57
C ALA A 206 -5.34 -14.38 -3.22
N ILE A 207 -6.03 -13.25 -3.08
CA ILE A 207 -6.26 -12.58 -1.80
C ILE A 207 -7.77 -12.59 -1.56
N LYS A 208 -8.20 -13.21 -0.47
CA LYS A 208 -9.60 -13.51 -0.13
C LYS A 208 -9.98 -12.76 1.15
N VAL A 209 -11.05 -11.98 1.11
CA VAL A 209 -11.75 -11.52 2.31
C VAL A 209 -12.97 -12.41 2.50
N ARG A 210 -12.86 -13.40 3.38
CA ARG A 210 -13.98 -14.25 3.78
C ARG A 210 -14.86 -13.46 4.75
N ILE A 211 -16.17 -13.63 4.61
CA ILE A 211 -17.21 -13.07 5.48
C ILE A 211 -18.10 -14.24 5.89
N VAL A 212 -18.25 -14.47 7.20
CA VAL A 212 -19.00 -15.59 7.77
C VAL A 212 -19.98 -15.08 8.82
N ASN A 213 -21.02 -15.86 9.08
CA ASN A 213 -22.18 -15.43 9.88
C ASN A 213 -22.97 -14.26 9.26
N LEU A 214 -23.18 -14.23 7.94
CA LEU A 214 -24.06 -13.22 7.33
C LEU A 214 -25.52 -13.35 7.76
N ASP A 215 -25.91 -14.46 8.41
CA ASP A 215 -27.21 -14.66 9.06
C ASP A 215 -27.37 -13.92 10.39
N ASP A 216 -26.27 -13.46 11.01
CA ASP A 216 -26.32 -12.53 12.14
C ASP A 216 -26.53 -11.07 11.68
N ALA A 217 -26.46 -10.77 10.37
CA ALA A 217 -26.55 -9.42 9.79
C ALA A 217 -27.95 -8.78 9.89
N SER A 218 -28.01 -7.45 10.03
CA SER A 218 -29.27 -6.69 10.01
C SER A 218 -29.47 -5.92 8.70
N ASP A 219 -30.71 -5.48 8.44
CA ASP A 219 -31.04 -4.59 7.31
C ASP A 219 -30.26 -3.25 7.30
N VAL A 220 -29.60 -2.87 8.42
CA VAL A 220 -28.95 -1.56 8.60
C VAL A 220 -27.62 -1.66 9.37
N ASP A 221 -26.71 -2.53 8.91
CA ASP A 221 -25.33 -2.67 9.44
C ASP A 221 -24.39 -1.49 9.07
N LEU A 222 -24.91 -0.25 9.08
CA LEU A 222 -24.16 0.99 8.77
C LEU A 222 -23.79 1.80 10.01
N ASP A 223 -24.53 1.62 11.12
CA ASP A 223 -24.45 2.48 12.31
C ASP A 223 -23.93 1.75 13.57
N ASN A 224 -23.68 0.43 13.48
CA ASN A 224 -23.19 -0.44 14.56
C ASN A 224 -21.93 -1.21 14.14
N GLU A 225 -21.28 -1.90 15.08
CA GLU A 225 -20.31 -2.96 14.74
C GLU A 225 -20.99 -4.04 13.88
N PRO A 226 -20.36 -4.50 12.78
CA PRO A 226 -20.89 -5.59 11.98
C PRO A 226 -20.99 -6.89 12.80
N PRO A 227 -22.16 -7.54 12.86
CA PRO A 227 -22.33 -8.78 13.64
C PRO A 227 -21.69 -9.99 12.94
N TYR A 228 -21.49 -9.91 11.62
CA TYR A 228 -20.78 -10.91 10.83
C TYR A 228 -19.25 -10.80 10.97
N ASN A 229 -18.56 -11.94 10.94
CA ASN A 229 -17.11 -12.00 11.11
C ASN A 229 -16.40 -11.89 9.75
N THR A 230 -15.37 -11.03 9.68
CA THR A 230 -14.56 -10.82 8.46
C THR A 230 -13.11 -11.23 8.69
N CYS A 231 -12.53 -12.00 7.76
CA CYS A 231 -11.13 -12.41 7.84
C CYS A 231 -10.42 -12.42 6.47
N THR A 232 -9.21 -11.85 6.43
CA THR A 232 -8.40 -11.79 5.20
C THR A 232 -7.40 -12.93 5.16
N HIS A 233 -7.46 -13.72 4.10
CA HIS A 233 -6.60 -14.86 3.81
C HIS A 233 -5.87 -14.64 2.48
N ILE A 234 -4.66 -15.21 2.39
CA ILE A 234 -3.80 -15.16 1.22
C ILE A 234 -3.52 -16.61 0.81
N SER A 235 -3.84 -16.93 -0.45
CA SER A 235 -3.72 -18.28 -1.01
C SER A 235 -2.67 -18.29 -2.11
N GLY A 236 -1.83 -19.31 -2.16
CA GLY A 236 -0.72 -19.36 -3.11
C GLY A 236 0.00 -20.70 -3.19
N ARG A 237 1.01 -20.77 -4.07
CA ARG A 237 1.94 -21.91 -4.13
C ARG A 237 3.10 -21.66 -3.16
N VAL A 238 3.38 -22.61 -2.28
CA VAL A 238 4.39 -22.46 -1.22
C VAL A 238 5.64 -23.28 -1.55
N TYR A 239 6.79 -22.65 -1.33
CA TYR A 239 8.12 -23.20 -1.49
C TYR A 239 8.85 -23.07 -0.16
N THR A 240 9.69 -24.05 0.18
CA THR A 240 10.38 -24.08 1.47
C THR A 240 11.84 -24.50 1.31
N GLN A 241 12.71 -24.01 2.20
CA GLN A 241 14.09 -24.47 2.36
C GLN A 241 14.21 -25.66 3.34
N ASP A 242 13.11 -26.07 3.98
CA ASP A 242 13.07 -27.23 4.87
C ASP A 242 12.73 -28.53 4.11
N PRO A 243 13.67 -29.49 3.96
CA PRO A 243 13.41 -30.75 3.26
C PRO A 243 12.35 -31.62 3.94
N THR A 244 12.09 -31.44 5.24
CA THR A 244 11.08 -32.23 5.96
C THR A 244 9.65 -31.85 5.58
N ARG A 245 9.48 -30.66 5.00
CA ARG A 245 8.19 -30.08 4.57
C ARG A 245 8.00 -30.09 3.06
N SER A 246 8.85 -30.80 2.33
CA SER A 246 8.68 -31.14 0.92
C SER A 246 7.47 -32.05 0.71
N PHE A 247 6.68 -31.77 -0.33
CA PHE A 247 5.54 -32.60 -0.75
C PHE A 247 5.92 -34.06 -1.02
N ASP A 248 7.06 -34.31 -1.68
CA ASP A 248 7.56 -35.66 -1.97
C ASP A 248 8.28 -36.32 -0.77
N GLY A 249 8.32 -35.65 0.39
CA GLY A 249 8.90 -36.15 1.64
C GLY A 249 10.42 -36.06 1.75
N ILE A 250 10.93 -36.55 2.90
CA ILE A 250 12.35 -36.52 3.27
C ILE A 250 13.19 -37.34 2.28
N GLY A 251 14.31 -36.76 1.81
CA GLY A 251 15.31 -37.45 0.99
C GLY A 251 15.13 -37.34 -0.52
N LYS A 252 14.23 -36.47 -1.00
CA LYS A 252 14.06 -36.15 -2.42
C LYS A 252 14.96 -34.99 -2.88
N LEU A 253 15.19 -34.94 -4.19
CA LEU A 253 15.99 -33.90 -4.83
C LEU A 253 15.29 -32.53 -4.73
N PRO A 254 16.04 -31.43 -4.52
CA PRO A 254 15.47 -30.09 -4.56
C PRO A 254 15.05 -29.70 -5.98
N ILE A 255 14.27 -28.62 -6.06
CA ILE A 255 13.96 -27.96 -7.33
C ILE A 255 15.27 -27.45 -7.94
N SER A 256 15.52 -27.79 -9.20
CA SER A 256 16.66 -27.23 -9.94
C SER A 256 16.53 -25.71 -10.06
N ALA A 257 17.61 -24.97 -9.81
CA ALA A 257 17.64 -23.51 -9.97
C ALA A 257 17.30 -23.06 -11.41
N ALA A 258 17.50 -23.92 -12.41
CA ALA A 258 17.11 -23.69 -13.80
C ALA A 258 15.69 -24.19 -14.14
N SER A 259 14.85 -24.51 -13.15
CA SER A 259 13.48 -24.97 -13.38
C SER A 259 12.51 -23.80 -13.56
N PRO A 260 11.68 -23.76 -14.62
CA PRO A 260 10.62 -22.75 -14.76
C PRO A 260 9.48 -22.93 -13.74
N LEU A 261 9.51 -24.00 -12.93
CA LEU A 261 8.59 -24.20 -11.80
C LEU A 261 9.05 -23.48 -10.53
N LEU A 262 10.26 -22.91 -10.53
CA LEU A 262 10.81 -22.03 -9.51
C LEU A 262 10.60 -20.56 -9.97
N PRO A 263 9.57 -19.85 -9.44
CA PRO A 263 9.31 -18.45 -9.79
C PRO A 263 10.32 -17.54 -9.09
N ILE A 264 10.57 -16.32 -9.62
CA ILE A 264 11.58 -15.34 -9.17
C ILE A 264 13.02 -15.94 -9.09
N ASP A 265 14.08 -15.14 -8.97
CA ASP A 265 15.44 -15.67 -8.78
C ASP A 265 15.65 -16.20 -7.34
N LEU A 266 14.98 -17.31 -7.04
CA LEU A 266 15.16 -18.07 -5.81
C LEU A 266 16.40 -18.95 -5.83
N GLY A 267 16.94 -19.23 -7.02
CA GLY A 267 18.13 -20.07 -7.19
C GLY A 267 19.35 -19.49 -6.46
N GLY A 268 19.53 -18.17 -6.54
CA GLY A 268 20.52 -17.45 -5.73
C GLY A 268 20.21 -17.41 -4.22
N LEU A 269 18.94 -17.55 -3.82
CA LEU A 269 18.49 -17.45 -2.41
C LEU A 269 18.62 -18.76 -1.62
N GLY A 270 18.89 -19.89 -2.27
CA GLY A 270 19.14 -21.17 -1.60
C GLY A 270 18.57 -22.41 -2.30
N THR A 271 18.44 -23.49 -1.53
CA THR A 271 17.92 -24.78 -2.00
C THR A 271 16.44 -24.91 -1.65
N TRP A 272 15.58 -25.17 -2.64
CA TRP A 272 14.12 -25.09 -2.49
C TRP A 272 13.39 -26.39 -2.80
N TYR A 273 12.26 -26.59 -2.11
CA TYR A 273 11.34 -27.72 -2.26
C TYR A 273 9.90 -27.22 -2.41
N HIS A 274 9.06 -27.93 -3.18
CA HIS A 274 7.64 -27.64 -3.26
C HIS A 274 6.92 -28.16 -2.01
N VAL A 275 6.04 -27.36 -1.40
CA VAL A 275 5.18 -27.80 -0.27
C VAL A 275 3.87 -28.45 -0.75
N THR A 276 3.49 -28.22 -2.02
CA THR A 276 2.30 -28.77 -2.67
C THR A 276 2.66 -29.49 -3.96
N ASP A 277 1.89 -30.51 -4.35
CA ASP A 277 2.09 -31.30 -5.59
C ASP A 277 2.27 -30.39 -6.84
N PRO A 278 3.47 -30.33 -7.45
CA PRO A 278 3.71 -29.48 -8.61
C PRO A 278 2.93 -29.94 -9.85
N LYS A 279 2.42 -31.18 -9.88
CA LYS A 279 1.58 -31.73 -10.97
C LYS A 279 0.11 -31.35 -10.84
N LYS A 280 -0.32 -30.75 -9.73
CA LYS A 280 -1.69 -30.27 -9.51
C LYS A 280 -1.73 -28.75 -9.63
N PRO A 281 -1.91 -28.17 -10.84
CA PRO A 281 -1.76 -26.74 -11.04
C PRO A 281 -2.79 -25.86 -10.30
N LYS A 282 -3.91 -26.42 -9.80
CA LYS A 282 -4.85 -25.74 -8.87
C LYS A 282 -4.49 -25.88 -7.37
N ALA A 283 -3.57 -26.75 -6.94
CA ALA A 283 -3.26 -26.95 -5.50
C ALA A 283 -2.59 -25.71 -4.86
N ARG A 284 -3.07 -25.30 -3.68
CA ARG A 284 -2.59 -24.11 -2.93
C ARG A 284 -2.44 -24.42 -1.45
N ILE A 285 -1.71 -23.57 -0.74
CA ILE A 285 -1.84 -23.36 0.71
C ILE A 285 -2.53 -22.02 0.92
N GLU A 286 -3.41 -21.94 1.92
CA GLU A 286 -4.01 -20.69 2.39
C GLU A 286 -3.47 -20.33 3.78
N VAL A 287 -3.18 -19.05 4.02
CA VAL A 287 -2.71 -18.54 5.31
C VAL A 287 -3.46 -17.24 5.67
N PRO A 288 -3.71 -16.97 6.97
CA PRO A 288 -4.24 -15.67 7.39
C PRO A 288 -3.18 -14.58 7.13
N PHE A 289 -3.65 -13.38 6.75
CA PHE A 289 -2.80 -12.30 6.23
C PHE A 289 -1.58 -11.97 7.11
N HIS A 290 -1.72 -12.03 8.44
CA HIS A 290 -0.67 -11.70 9.39
C HIS A 290 0.55 -12.64 9.35
N ARG A 291 0.45 -13.84 8.78
CA ARG A 291 1.61 -14.74 8.56
C ARG A 291 2.51 -14.29 7.40
N VAL A 292 2.06 -13.40 6.52
CA VAL A 292 2.94 -12.77 5.53
C VAL A 292 3.80 -11.71 6.23
N ILE A 293 5.11 -11.77 6.02
CA ILE A 293 6.08 -10.80 6.55
C ILE A 293 6.13 -9.56 5.65
N GLY A 294 6.28 -9.80 4.34
CA GLY A 294 6.47 -8.83 3.26
C GLY A 294 6.90 -9.56 1.98
N ARG A 295 7.28 -8.82 0.93
CA ARG A 295 7.82 -9.40 -0.31
C ARG A 295 9.13 -10.17 -0.08
N CYS A 296 9.45 -11.07 -1.00
CA CYS A 296 10.76 -11.70 -1.11
C CYS A 296 11.58 -10.95 -2.15
N TYR A 297 12.72 -10.37 -1.76
CA TYR A 297 13.58 -9.62 -2.68
C TYR A 297 14.51 -10.56 -3.46
N GLU A 298 14.83 -10.18 -4.69
CA GLU A 298 15.73 -10.87 -5.60
C GLU A 298 17.16 -10.97 -5.05
N SER A 299 17.92 -11.99 -5.48
CA SER A 299 19.31 -12.20 -5.05
C SER A 299 20.17 -10.96 -5.30
N ALA A 300 20.09 -10.37 -6.51
CA ALA A 300 20.83 -9.18 -6.92
C ALA A 300 20.58 -7.95 -6.02
N ALA A 301 19.38 -7.80 -5.46
CA ALA A 301 19.07 -6.75 -4.49
C ALA A 301 19.73 -7.01 -3.13
N LEU A 302 19.67 -8.25 -2.64
CA LEU A 302 20.35 -8.62 -1.39
C LEU A 302 21.89 -8.54 -1.53
N GLU A 303 22.45 -8.94 -2.66
CA GLU A 303 23.87 -8.77 -2.97
C GLU A 303 24.26 -7.28 -3.04
N ALA A 304 23.52 -6.46 -3.81
CA ALA A 304 23.78 -5.04 -3.93
C ALA A 304 23.61 -4.28 -2.60
N TRP A 305 22.80 -4.80 -1.67
CA TRP A 305 22.59 -4.17 -0.37
C TRP A 305 23.56 -4.64 0.73
N PHE A 306 23.89 -5.93 0.79
CA PHE A 306 24.62 -6.51 1.93
C PHE A 306 26.05 -6.97 1.62
N THR A 307 26.54 -6.75 0.40
CA THR A 307 27.96 -6.98 0.06
C THR A 307 28.80 -5.74 0.39
N PRO A 308 29.85 -5.85 1.24
CA PRO A 308 30.75 -4.72 1.53
C PRO A 308 31.49 -4.24 0.26
N PRO A 309 31.69 -2.92 0.08
CA PRO A 309 32.45 -2.38 -1.05
C PRO A 309 33.89 -2.93 -1.11
N PRO A 310 34.37 -3.44 -2.27
CA PRO A 310 35.61 -4.22 -2.35
C PRO A 310 36.91 -3.42 -2.16
N ASP A 311 36.84 -2.09 -2.30
CA ASP A 311 38.01 -1.20 -2.32
C ASP A 311 38.40 -0.65 -0.93
N VAL A 312 37.52 -0.75 0.09
CA VAL A 312 37.80 -0.21 1.42
C VAL A 312 38.50 -1.26 2.26
N SER A 313 39.83 -1.27 2.19
CA SER A 313 40.68 -2.22 2.91
C SER A 313 40.34 -2.25 4.41
N PRO A 314 40.08 -3.43 5.01
CA PRO A 314 40.02 -3.52 6.47
C PRO A 314 41.40 -3.12 7.04
N PRO A 315 41.46 -2.39 8.18
CA PRO A 315 42.74 -2.12 8.83
C PRO A 315 43.41 -3.46 9.13
N SER A 316 44.71 -3.56 8.83
CA SER A 316 45.44 -4.82 8.67
C SER A 316 45.68 -5.58 9.98
N GLY A 317 44.60 -6.15 10.51
CA GLY A 317 44.65 -7.19 11.54
C GLY A 317 45.54 -8.35 11.07
N PHE A 318 46.42 -8.78 11.96
CA PHE A 318 47.56 -9.65 11.65
C PHE A 318 47.11 -11.05 11.15
N GLN A 319 46.97 -11.21 9.83
CA GLN A 319 46.62 -12.50 9.24
C GLN A 319 47.80 -13.48 9.36
N ALA A 320 47.63 -14.50 10.20
CA ALA A 320 48.58 -15.59 10.30
C ALA A 320 48.55 -16.44 9.02
N VAL A 321 49.62 -16.35 8.23
CA VAL A 321 49.83 -17.18 7.03
C VAL A 321 49.71 -18.67 7.39
N ASN A 322 48.98 -19.43 6.56
CA ASN A 322 48.53 -20.81 6.80
C ASN A 322 47.43 -21.01 7.86
N SER A 323 46.65 -19.98 8.18
CA SER A 323 45.30 -20.18 8.74
C SER A 323 44.40 -20.84 7.69
N LYS A 324 44.36 -22.19 7.64
CA LYS A 324 43.28 -22.90 6.95
C LYS A 324 41.95 -22.47 7.57
N PRO A 325 40.86 -22.30 6.78
CA PRO A 325 39.53 -22.18 7.35
C PRO A 325 39.27 -23.36 8.29
N PRO A 326 38.70 -23.14 9.49
CA PRO A 326 38.34 -24.23 10.38
C PRO A 326 37.20 -25.02 9.72
N VAL A 327 37.54 -26.14 9.07
CA VAL A 327 36.55 -27.07 8.52
C VAL A 327 35.94 -27.83 9.70
N ILE A 328 34.92 -27.24 10.31
CA ILE A 328 34.15 -27.85 11.40
C ILE A 328 33.30 -28.98 10.80
N GLN A 329 33.89 -30.16 10.68
CA GLN A 329 33.16 -31.39 10.32
C GLN A 329 32.46 -31.99 11.54
N VAL A 330 31.43 -31.31 12.04
CA VAL A 330 30.41 -31.90 12.91
C VAL A 330 29.06 -31.35 12.50
N ASN A 331 28.01 -32.17 12.61
CA ASN A 331 26.63 -31.71 12.44
C ASN A 331 26.30 -30.69 13.53
N ASP A 332 26.03 -29.44 13.15
CA ASP A 332 24.86 -28.67 13.60
C ASP A 332 24.78 -27.35 12.81
N ARG A 333 23.56 -26.82 12.66
CA ARG A 333 23.28 -25.63 11.84
C ARG A 333 23.65 -24.34 12.58
N ALA A 334 24.93 -23.95 12.52
CA ALA A 334 25.29 -22.55 12.72
C ALA A 334 24.67 -21.71 11.58
N LEU A 335 23.94 -20.65 11.92
CA LEU A 335 23.40 -19.71 10.95
C LEU A 335 24.57 -18.96 10.29
N ASP A 336 24.77 -19.12 8.98
CA ASP A 336 25.87 -18.46 8.28
C ASP A 336 25.57 -16.97 8.02
N THR A 337 25.84 -16.16 9.03
CA THR A 337 25.79 -14.69 8.98
C THR A 337 26.75 -14.05 7.98
N THR A 338 27.66 -14.81 7.35
CA THR A 338 28.60 -14.28 6.35
C THR A 338 28.04 -14.24 4.93
N SER A 339 26.89 -14.88 4.65
CA SER A 339 26.18 -14.70 3.39
C SER A 339 25.55 -13.30 3.30
N SER A 340 25.88 -12.54 2.25
CA SER A 340 25.15 -11.32 1.88
C SER A 340 23.70 -11.64 1.48
N VAL A 341 23.48 -12.79 0.85
CA VAL A 341 22.17 -13.28 0.43
C VAL A 341 21.54 -14.12 1.56
N ASN A 342 20.54 -13.54 2.24
CA ASN A 342 19.76 -14.21 3.27
C ASN A 342 18.31 -13.69 3.29
N ILE A 343 17.34 -14.58 3.07
CA ILE A 343 15.90 -14.25 3.02
C ILE A 343 15.30 -13.77 4.35
N SER A 344 16.01 -13.94 5.46
CA SER A 344 15.59 -13.50 6.80
C SER A 344 15.94 -12.03 7.11
N ARG A 345 16.69 -11.32 6.25
CA ARG A 345 16.98 -9.88 6.42
C ARG A 345 15.69 -9.07 6.57
N GLY A 346 15.62 -8.19 7.56
CA GLY A 346 14.43 -7.43 7.93
C GLY A 346 13.28 -8.20 8.61
N LEU A 347 13.41 -9.52 8.88
CA LEU A 347 12.39 -10.26 9.64
C LEU A 347 12.18 -9.63 11.03
N GLN A 348 13.26 -9.52 11.80
CA GLN A 348 13.21 -8.95 13.15
C GLN A 348 12.76 -7.49 13.14
N GLY A 349 13.10 -6.73 12.09
CA GLY A 349 12.58 -5.39 11.86
C GLY A 349 11.05 -5.38 11.73
N ILE A 350 10.46 -6.24 10.90
CA ILE A 350 9.00 -6.32 10.78
C ILE A 350 8.32 -6.82 12.06
N LEU A 351 8.89 -7.81 12.76
CA LEU A 351 8.31 -8.31 14.01
C LEU A 351 8.29 -7.23 15.11
N GLU A 352 9.41 -6.53 15.33
CA GLU A 352 9.48 -5.44 16.31
C GLU A 352 8.67 -4.22 15.88
N ALA A 353 8.59 -3.90 14.59
CA ALA A 353 7.73 -2.83 14.08
C ALA A 353 6.25 -3.13 14.38
N ARG A 354 5.79 -4.37 14.18
CA ARG A 354 4.42 -4.79 14.52
C ARG A 354 4.17 -4.70 16.03
N ALA A 355 5.11 -5.13 16.88
CA ALA A 355 4.99 -4.99 18.33
C ALA A 355 4.93 -3.51 18.77
N TYR A 356 5.80 -2.66 18.23
CA TYR A 356 5.83 -1.21 18.48
C TYR A 356 4.53 -0.51 18.04
N SER A 357 3.96 -0.94 16.91
CA SER A 357 2.66 -0.50 16.38
C SER A 357 1.51 -0.90 17.31
N VAL A 358 1.45 -2.18 17.73
CA VAL A 358 0.44 -2.67 18.69
C VAL A 358 0.46 -1.84 19.98
N GLU A 359 1.64 -1.52 20.52
CA GLU A 359 1.76 -0.66 21.70
C GLU A 359 1.21 0.76 21.45
N ARG A 360 1.64 1.42 20.36
CA ARG A 360 1.51 2.89 20.20
C ARG A 360 0.38 3.39 19.31
N ASP A 361 -0.15 2.59 18.39
CA ASP A 361 -1.29 3.05 17.57
C ASP A 361 -2.57 3.00 18.38
N ILE A 362 -3.29 4.12 18.49
CA ILE A 362 -4.56 4.19 19.24
C ILE A 362 -5.76 3.72 18.41
N ARG A 363 -5.56 3.45 17.11
CA ARG A 363 -6.61 2.95 16.19
C ARG A 363 -6.79 1.43 16.25
N ILE A 364 -5.89 0.73 16.94
CA ILE A 364 -6.01 -0.70 17.21
C ILE A 364 -6.84 -0.88 18.48
N ALA A 365 -8.02 -1.51 18.36
CA ALA A 365 -8.90 -1.85 19.48
C ALA A 365 -8.30 -2.95 20.38
N LYS A 366 -7.34 -2.54 21.20
CA LYS A 366 -6.58 -3.40 22.13
C LYS A 366 -7.45 -3.98 23.25
N ASP A 367 -8.50 -3.27 23.62
CA ASP A 367 -9.53 -3.62 24.59
C ASP A 367 -10.43 -4.77 24.10
N GLU A 368 -10.71 -4.84 22.79
CA GLU A 368 -11.26 -6.03 22.12
C GLU A 368 -10.21 -7.15 21.89
N GLY A 369 -8.94 -6.91 22.25
CA GLY A 369 -7.84 -7.84 21.99
C GLY A 369 -7.34 -7.89 20.53
N LYS A 370 -7.71 -6.91 19.67
CA LYS A 370 -7.15 -6.85 18.30
C LYS A 370 -5.66 -6.49 18.35
N THR A 371 -4.89 -7.00 17.40
CA THR A 371 -3.46 -6.64 17.21
C THR A 371 -3.18 -5.95 15.87
N TRP A 372 -4.22 -5.61 15.10
CA TRP A 372 -4.11 -4.98 13.78
C TRP A 372 -5.19 -3.92 13.61
N PHE A 373 -4.86 -2.80 12.95
CA PHE A 373 -5.83 -1.82 12.47
C PHE A 373 -6.22 -2.12 11.02
N TRP A 374 -7.49 -2.43 10.76
CA TRP A 374 -8.03 -2.56 9.42
C TRP A 374 -8.57 -1.20 8.96
N ALA A 375 -7.97 -0.64 7.90
CA ALA A 375 -8.46 0.58 7.26
C ALA A 375 -9.18 0.26 5.94
N ASP A 376 -10.17 1.07 5.58
CA ASP A 376 -10.86 1.02 4.28
C ASP A 376 -9.96 1.52 3.14
N THR A 377 -9.02 2.43 3.46
CA THR A 377 -8.13 3.04 2.46
C THR A 377 -6.69 3.20 2.95
N ARG A 378 -5.72 3.20 2.03
CA ARG A 378 -4.30 3.47 2.34
C ARG A 378 -4.08 4.86 2.96
N VAL A 379 -4.92 5.83 2.61
CA VAL A 379 -4.92 7.20 3.14
C VAL A 379 -5.25 7.22 4.63
N GLU A 380 -6.28 6.47 5.02
CA GLU A 380 -6.67 6.27 6.42
C GLU A 380 -5.67 5.40 7.17
N GLN A 381 -5.18 4.31 6.56
CA GLN A 381 -4.18 3.42 7.14
C GLN A 381 -2.94 4.18 7.60
N LEU A 382 -2.45 5.11 6.77
CA LEU A 382 -1.30 5.97 7.06
C LEU A 382 -1.65 7.24 7.85
N ASP A 383 -2.93 7.53 8.06
CA ASP A 383 -3.44 8.80 8.60
C ASP A 383 -2.76 10.04 7.98
N ILE A 384 -2.93 10.14 6.66
CA ILE A 384 -2.47 11.26 5.83
C ILE A 384 -3.66 12.04 5.25
N GLN A 385 -3.49 13.34 5.08
CA GLN A 385 -4.56 14.26 4.69
C GLN A 385 -4.31 14.96 3.35
N GLU A 386 -3.06 14.99 2.91
CA GLU A 386 -2.61 15.52 1.63
C GLU A 386 -1.70 14.46 0.97
N VAL A 387 -1.81 14.28 -0.34
CA VAL A 387 -0.89 13.47 -1.18
C VAL A 387 -0.64 14.21 -2.48
N ASN A 388 0.62 14.32 -2.92
CA ASN A 388 0.99 15.08 -4.12
C ASN A 388 0.42 16.53 -4.08
N SER A 389 0.50 17.16 -2.90
CA SER A 389 -0.07 18.48 -2.58
C SER A 389 -1.58 18.64 -2.79
N ARG A 390 -2.37 17.56 -2.83
CA ARG A 390 -3.85 17.59 -2.95
C ARG A 390 -4.51 16.92 -1.74
N PHE A 391 -5.61 17.48 -1.24
CA PHE A 391 -6.33 16.88 -0.11
C PHE A 391 -6.96 15.53 -0.47
N VAL A 392 -6.84 14.56 0.44
CA VAL A 392 -7.32 13.18 0.29
C VAL A 392 -8.25 12.77 1.44
N GLY A 393 -8.87 11.59 1.31
CA GLY A 393 -9.75 11.04 2.35
C GLY A 393 -10.94 11.96 2.67
N PRO A 394 -11.29 12.15 3.96
CA PRO A 394 -12.38 13.04 4.38
C PRO A 394 -12.15 14.53 4.08
N ARG A 395 -10.90 14.97 3.84
CA ARG A 395 -10.58 16.38 3.52
C ARG A 395 -10.61 16.70 2.03
N ASN A 396 -10.78 15.70 1.16
CA ASN A 396 -10.89 15.94 -0.28
C ASN A 396 -12.16 16.74 -0.61
N GLU A 397 -12.00 17.93 -1.17
CA GLU A 397 -13.09 18.85 -1.54
C GLU A 397 -14.08 18.22 -2.54
N MET A 398 -13.59 17.35 -3.44
CA MET A 398 -14.42 16.56 -4.36
C MET A 398 -15.29 15.51 -3.63
N ARG A 399 -15.04 15.22 -2.35
CA ARG A 399 -15.90 14.41 -1.47
C ARG A 399 -16.72 15.25 -0.49
N SER A 400 -16.98 16.53 -0.79
CA SER A 400 -17.89 17.37 0.00
C SER A 400 -19.25 16.68 0.26
N LYS A 401 -19.86 16.97 1.41
CA LYS A 401 -21.15 16.36 1.83
C LYS A 401 -22.22 16.46 0.74
N GLN A 402 -22.32 17.60 0.06
CA GLN A 402 -23.27 17.81 -1.05
C GLN A 402 -23.01 16.88 -2.25
N TYR A 403 -21.75 16.58 -2.57
CA TYR A 403 -21.39 15.66 -3.65
C TYR A 403 -21.71 14.21 -3.26
N LEU A 404 -21.38 13.80 -2.03
CA LEU A 404 -21.73 12.47 -1.51
C LEU A 404 -23.24 12.26 -1.42
N GLU A 405 -24.02 13.29 -1.08
CA GLU A 405 -25.49 13.25 -1.11
C GLU A 405 -26.05 13.12 -2.54
N ARG A 406 -25.42 13.75 -3.55
CA ARG A 406 -25.78 13.56 -4.96
C ARG A 406 -25.48 12.12 -5.42
N LEU A 407 -24.30 11.58 -5.11
CA LEU A 407 -23.94 10.20 -5.42
C LEU A 407 -24.89 9.20 -4.73
N ARG A 408 -25.21 9.40 -3.44
CA ARG A 408 -26.18 8.56 -2.71
C ARG A 408 -27.58 8.60 -3.32
N LYS A 409 -28.01 9.74 -3.88
CA LYS A 409 -29.29 9.84 -4.62
C LYS A 409 -29.24 9.13 -5.98
N ALA A 410 -28.13 9.24 -6.71
CA ALA A 410 -27.93 8.52 -7.96
C ALA A 410 -27.91 7.00 -7.74
N LEU A 411 -27.18 6.52 -6.72
CA LEU A 411 -27.16 5.11 -6.33
C LEU A 411 -28.56 4.60 -5.95
N LYS A 412 -29.32 5.34 -5.12
CA LYS A 412 -30.70 4.94 -4.79
C LYS A 412 -31.65 4.87 -5.99
N ALA A 413 -31.41 5.64 -7.05
CA ALA A 413 -32.16 5.55 -8.30
C ALA A 413 -31.71 4.35 -9.18
N LEU A 414 -30.40 4.05 -9.20
CA LEU A 414 -29.85 2.87 -9.87
C LEU A 414 -30.28 1.55 -9.18
N ASP A 415 -30.33 1.54 -7.85
CA ASP A 415 -30.82 0.44 -7.02
C ASP A 415 -32.36 0.24 -7.12
N GLY A 416 -33.09 1.12 -7.82
CA GLY A 416 -34.56 1.12 -7.87
C GLY A 416 -35.27 1.40 -6.53
N LYS A 417 -34.54 1.90 -5.52
CA LYS A 417 -35.05 2.19 -4.16
C LYS A 417 -35.63 3.60 -4.02
N MET A 418 -35.33 4.47 -4.96
CA MET A 418 -36.21 5.58 -5.38
C MET A 418 -36.85 5.15 -6.72
N GLY A 419 -37.99 5.73 -7.08
CA GLY A 419 -38.78 5.26 -8.24
C GLY A 419 -37.96 5.16 -9.53
N GLY A 420 -38.40 4.25 -10.41
CA GLY A 420 -37.62 3.75 -11.54
C GLY A 420 -37.13 4.81 -12.52
N LEU A 421 -36.26 4.41 -13.44
CA LEU A 421 -35.45 5.26 -14.33
C LEU A 421 -36.17 6.49 -14.94
N GLU A 422 -37.48 6.40 -15.21
CA GLU A 422 -38.32 7.53 -15.63
C GLU A 422 -38.39 8.67 -14.59
N GLU A 423 -38.55 8.41 -13.30
CA GLU A 423 -38.57 9.46 -12.26
C GLU A 423 -37.22 10.17 -12.15
N TYR A 424 -36.11 9.44 -12.28
CA TYR A 424 -34.77 10.03 -12.30
C TYR A 424 -34.56 10.93 -13.53
N ASN A 425 -34.99 10.46 -14.71
CA ASN A 425 -34.92 11.24 -15.94
C ASN A 425 -35.85 12.45 -15.91
N ALA A 426 -37.06 12.32 -15.36
CA ALA A 426 -38.00 13.43 -15.16
C ALA A 426 -37.48 14.47 -14.16
N ALA A 427 -36.89 14.03 -13.03
CA ALA A 427 -36.24 14.93 -12.07
C ALA A 427 -34.98 15.61 -12.64
N ARG A 428 -34.35 15.01 -13.67
CA ARG A 428 -33.27 15.63 -14.44
C ARG A 428 -33.83 16.68 -15.41
N THR A 429 -34.79 16.36 -16.25
CA THR A 429 -35.36 17.32 -17.22
C THR A 429 -36.07 18.47 -16.52
N GLU A 430 -36.86 18.23 -15.47
CA GLU A 430 -37.49 19.29 -14.67
C GLU A 430 -36.45 20.23 -14.02
N ARG A 431 -35.23 19.75 -13.77
CA ARG A 431 -34.11 20.56 -13.27
C ARG A 431 -33.41 21.33 -14.38
N GLU A 432 -33.19 20.74 -15.54
CA GLU A 432 -32.66 21.41 -16.75
C GLU A 432 -33.64 22.52 -17.20
N GLU A 433 -34.95 22.26 -17.18
CA GLU A 433 -36.02 23.24 -17.39
C GLU A 433 -36.04 24.34 -16.33
N LYS A 434 -35.87 24.03 -15.03
CA LYS A 434 -35.77 25.05 -13.96
C LYS A 434 -34.56 25.96 -14.16
N VAL A 435 -33.43 25.44 -14.65
CA VAL A 435 -32.25 26.25 -14.99
C VAL A 435 -32.52 27.11 -16.23
N ALA A 436 -33.08 26.54 -17.30
CA ALA A 436 -33.45 27.27 -18.50
C ALA A 436 -34.51 28.36 -18.25
N ARG A 437 -35.49 28.09 -17.37
CA ARG A 437 -36.50 29.07 -16.96
C ARG A 437 -35.88 30.19 -16.12
N LYS A 438 -35.02 29.88 -15.14
CA LYS A 438 -34.32 30.90 -14.35
C LYS A 438 -33.41 31.79 -15.22
N ARG A 439 -32.81 31.22 -16.27
CA ARG A 439 -32.05 31.97 -17.28
C ARG A 439 -32.96 32.97 -18.03
N ARG A 440 -34.11 32.52 -18.54
CA ARG A 440 -35.12 33.39 -19.18
C ARG A 440 -35.75 34.42 -18.23
N GLU A 441 -35.91 34.09 -16.95
CA GLU A 441 -36.40 35.00 -15.91
C GLU A 441 -35.39 36.15 -15.64
N LEU A 442 -34.08 35.88 -15.77
CA LEU A 442 -33.01 36.89 -15.70
C LEU A 442 -32.94 37.73 -16.99
N GLU A 443 -32.98 37.08 -18.16
CA GLU A 443 -32.95 37.74 -19.47
C GLU A 443 -34.21 38.61 -19.71
N GLY A 444 -35.36 38.24 -19.15
CA GLY A 444 -36.63 38.97 -19.28
C GLY A 444 -36.90 40.07 -18.24
N GLY A 445 -36.03 40.23 -17.21
CA GLY A 445 -36.25 41.19 -16.13
C GLY A 445 -35.95 42.66 -16.47
N GLY A 446 -35.35 42.92 -17.64
CA GLY A 446 -34.70 44.18 -17.99
C GLY A 446 -35.58 45.30 -18.56
N LEU A 447 -36.89 45.40 -18.26
CA LEU A 447 -37.72 46.51 -18.74
C LEU A 447 -38.92 46.86 -17.84
N GLY A 448 -38.76 47.93 -17.05
CA GLY A 448 -39.86 48.73 -16.51
C GLY A 448 -40.23 48.56 -15.03
N LEU A 449 -39.77 49.50 -14.19
CA LEU A 449 -40.56 50.12 -13.10
C LEU A 449 -39.78 51.27 -12.43
N VAL A 450 -39.76 52.45 -13.07
CA VAL A 450 -39.30 53.70 -12.44
C VAL A 450 -40.45 54.71 -12.44
N ALA A 451 -41.34 54.60 -11.45
CA ALA A 451 -42.50 55.47 -11.31
C ALA A 451 -42.80 55.80 -9.84
N SER A 452 -42.47 57.03 -9.45
CA SER A 452 -43.07 57.81 -8.36
C SER A 452 -43.43 57.14 -7.01
N SER A 453 -42.66 57.46 -5.98
CA SER A 453 -43.20 58.14 -4.77
C SER A 453 -42.06 58.87 -4.03
N ALA A 454 -42.38 59.95 -3.31
CA ALA A 454 -41.36 60.91 -2.84
C ALA A 454 -41.61 61.42 -1.41
N ARG A 455 -40.51 61.83 -0.73
CA ARG A 455 -40.43 62.43 0.62
C ARG A 455 -40.70 61.40 1.73
N VAL A 456 -40.06 61.41 2.91
CA VAL A 456 -39.46 62.47 3.76
C VAL A 456 -38.04 62.00 4.18
N GLY A 457 -36.96 62.81 4.21
CA GLY A 457 -36.59 63.86 5.19
C GLY A 457 -35.81 63.25 6.40
N ALA A 458 -34.81 63.86 7.03
CA ALA A 458 -34.19 65.19 6.86
C ALA A 458 -32.74 65.22 7.45
N GLY A 459 -32.02 66.36 7.32
CA GLY A 459 -30.61 66.56 7.73
C GLY A 459 -29.66 66.44 6.53
N GLU A 460 -28.83 67.40 6.09
CA GLU A 460 -28.06 68.48 6.75
C GLU A 460 -27.02 67.98 7.78
N ALA A 461 -25.75 68.41 7.76
CA ALA A 461 -24.98 69.13 6.73
C ALA A 461 -23.46 68.98 7.03
N GLY A 462 -22.58 69.09 6.02
CA GLY A 462 -21.13 69.06 6.22
C GLY A 462 -20.32 69.07 4.91
N MET A 463 -19.75 70.23 4.55
CA MET A 463 -18.90 70.43 3.37
C MET A 463 -17.45 70.75 3.75
N SER A 464 -16.54 70.68 2.77
CA SER A 464 -15.16 71.22 2.76
C SER A 464 -14.11 70.51 3.62
N THR A 465 -12.82 70.44 3.21
CA THR A 465 -12.14 70.52 1.89
C THR A 465 -10.71 69.98 2.09
N GLY A 466 -9.98 69.63 1.03
CA GLY A 466 -8.57 69.20 1.18
C GLY A 466 -7.86 68.78 -0.10
N GLU A 467 -7.75 69.65 -1.09
CA GLU A 467 -6.90 69.42 -2.27
C GLU A 467 -5.42 69.74 -2.00
N GLY A 468 -4.52 69.08 -2.72
CA GLY A 468 -3.07 69.26 -2.59
C GLY A 468 -2.32 68.74 -3.82
N GLU A 469 -2.22 69.58 -4.85
CA GLU A 469 -1.44 69.36 -6.09
C GLU A 469 0.10 69.32 -5.80
N ARG A 470 1.03 69.03 -6.71
CA ARG A 470 1.06 69.15 -8.19
C ARG A 470 2.30 68.44 -8.81
N SER A 471 2.36 68.38 -10.14
CA SER A 471 3.58 68.31 -11.01
C SER A 471 4.23 66.91 -11.23
N SER A 472 4.63 66.50 -12.45
CA SER A 472 4.40 67.05 -13.82
C SER A 472 4.93 66.16 -14.96
N THR A 473 4.24 66.15 -16.12
CA THR A 473 4.72 66.06 -17.54
C THR A 473 5.50 64.80 -18.00
N ASP A 474 5.37 64.26 -19.24
CA ASP A 474 4.62 64.59 -20.49
C ASP A 474 4.77 63.40 -21.50
N GLU A 475 4.06 63.19 -22.64
CA GLU A 475 2.92 63.79 -23.37
C GLU A 475 2.37 62.73 -24.40
N LYS A 476 1.12 62.86 -24.87
CA LYS A 476 0.53 62.49 -26.22
C LYS A 476 -0.63 61.48 -26.34
N GLY A 477 -1.76 62.00 -26.87
CA GLY A 477 -2.84 61.30 -27.63
C GLY A 477 -3.81 60.45 -26.80
N ALA A 478 -5.11 60.76 -26.62
CA ALA A 478 -6.21 61.00 -27.58
C ALA A 478 -6.59 59.75 -28.41
N THR A 479 -7.84 59.23 -28.42
CA THR A 479 -9.15 59.62 -27.81
C THR A 479 -10.15 58.45 -27.89
N ALA A 480 -11.14 58.37 -26.96
CA ALA A 480 -12.40 57.58 -27.01
C ALA A 480 -12.29 56.04 -27.21
N GLU A 481 -12.71 55.21 -26.25
CA GLU A 481 -14.09 54.73 -26.00
C GLU A 481 -14.69 53.88 -27.13
N GLU A 482 -14.69 52.55 -26.94
CA GLU A 482 -15.87 51.66 -26.98
C GLU A 482 -15.48 50.26 -26.42
N ASP A 483 -16.47 49.45 -26.02
CA ASP A 483 -16.33 48.21 -25.24
C ASP A 483 -16.44 46.91 -26.09
N GLU A 484 -16.44 45.77 -25.39
CA GLU A 484 -16.90 44.40 -25.77
C GLU A 484 -15.84 43.39 -26.28
N GLU A 485 -15.82 42.24 -25.57
CA GLU A 485 -15.02 41.04 -25.88
C GLU A 485 -15.95 39.97 -26.49
N GLU A 486 -15.68 39.52 -27.72
CA GLU A 486 -16.37 38.36 -28.32
C GLU A 486 -15.42 37.17 -28.48
N GLU A 487 -15.60 36.12 -27.66
CA GLU A 487 -15.02 34.78 -27.91
C GLU A 487 -16.11 33.83 -28.46
N GLU A 488 -15.94 33.34 -29.69
CA GLU A 488 -16.86 32.38 -30.32
C GLU A 488 -16.67 30.94 -29.79
N GLU A 489 -17.51 30.48 -28.86
CA GLU A 489 -17.66 29.03 -28.62
C GLU A 489 -18.44 28.35 -29.74
N GLN A 490 -17.75 27.90 -30.80
CA GLN A 490 -18.33 27.02 -31.81
C GLN A 490 -18.59 25.61 -31.22
N LYS A 491 -19.86 25.21 -31.20
CA LYS A 491 -20.25 23.82 -30.89
C LYS A 491 -20.06 22.94 -32.12
N GLN A 492 -19.31 21.86 -31.96
CA GLN A 492 -19.49 20.66 -32.77
C GLN A 492 -20.06 19.53 -31.91
N GLU A 493 -21.05 18.85 -32.44
CA GLU A 493 -21.61 17.63 -31.89
C GLU A 493 -20.85 16.45 -32.49
N ASP A 494 -20.23 15.62 -31.66
CA ASP A 494 -19.66 14.33 -32.10
C ASP A 494 -20.36 13.20 -31.36
N ALA A 495 -21.21 12.48 -32.08
CA ALA A 495 -21.88 11.28 -31.59
C ALA A 495 -21.04 10.05 -31.93
N MET A 496 -20.43 9.42 -30.92
CA MET A 496 -19.74 8.14 -31.10
C MET A 496 -20.75 7.00 -31.31
N GLU A 497 -21.13 6.79 -32.56
CA GLU A 497 -21.75 5.56 -33.04
C GLU A 497 -20.71 4.42 -32.98
N VAL A 498 -21.10 3.23 -32.48
CA VAL A 498 -20.17 2.14 -32.20
C VAL A 498 -20.04 1.23 -33.42
N ASP A 499 -18.89 1.27 -34.08
CA ASP A 499 -18.60 0.49 -35.29
C ASP A 499 -18.61 -1.03 -35.02
N GLU A 500 -19.51 -1.75 -35.70
CA GLU A 500 -19.58 -3.23 -35.68
C GLU A 500 -18.33 -3.87 -36.28
N GLN A 501 -17.64 -3.21 -37.21
CA GLN A 501 -16.46 -3.74 -37.89
C GLN A 501 -15.33 -4.09 -36.91
N LEU A 502 -15.22 -3.33 -35.80
CA LEU A 502 -14.24 -3.55 -34.74
C LEU A 502 -14.44 -4.90 -34.01
N LYS A 503 -15.66 -5.44 -33.98
CA LYS A 503 -15.98 -6.72 -33.33
C LYS A 503 -15.51 -7.94 -34.14
N THR A 504 -15.40 -7.79 -35.46
CA THR A 504 -14.91 -8.86 -36.36
C THR A 504 -13.40 -9.02 -36.34
N ASP A 505 -12.65 -7.93 -36.21
CA ASP A 505 -11.18 -7.96 -36.24
C ASP A 505 -10.61 -8.47 -34.90
N LEU A 506 -11.25 -8.12 -33.78
CA LEU A 506 -10.96 -8.67 -32.44
C LEU A 506 -11.08 -10.19 -32.34
N ARG A 507 -11.71 -10.88 -33.31
CA ARG A 507 -11.81 -12.34 -33.36
C ARG A 507 -10.69 -13.05 -34.13
N HIS A 508 -9.83 -12.32 -34.84
CA HIS A 508 -8.81 -12.89 -35.72
C HIS A 508 -7.36 -12.69 -35.23
N ALA A 509 -7.16 -12.04 -34.08
CA ALA A 509 -5.86 -11.67 -33.54
C ALA A 509 -5.39 -12.48 -32.32
N VAL A 510 -6.01 -13.65 -32.05
CA VAL A 510 -5.62 -14.53 -30.93
C VAL A 510 -4.94 -15.80 -31.44
N ALA A 511 -3.63 -15.89 -31.20
CA ALA A 511 -2.91 -17.16 -31.24
C ALA A 511 -2.97 -17.82 -29.84
N PRO A 512 -3.13 -19.15 -29.73
CA PRO A 512 -3.39 -19.80 -28.44
C PRO A 512 -2.11 -20.14 -27.68
N ASP A 513 -1.76 -19.35 -26.67
CA ASP A 513 -0.88 -19.77 -25.55
C ASP A 513 -0.96 -18.78 -24.36
N VAL A 514 -2.16 -18.57 -23.83
CA VAL A 514 -2.39 -17.94 -22.52
C VAL A 514 -3.39 -18.81 -21.76
N MET A 515 -3.07 -19.17 -20.51
CA MET A 515 -3.87 -20.11 -19.72
C MET A 515 -5.28 -19.56 -19.46
N ASP A 516 -6.29 -20.38 -19.75
CA ASP A 516 -7.69 -20.07 -19.46
C ASP A 516 -7.92 -19.82 -17.96
N ILE A 517 -8.71 -18.79 -17.65
CA ILE A 517 -9.20 -18.50 -16.30
C ILE A 517 -10.71 -18.72 -16.33
N ASP A 518 -11.12 -19.98 -16.28
CA ASP A 518 -12.52 -20.40 -16.19
C ASP A 518 -12.74 -21.43 -15.08
N ASP A 519 -13.96 -21.38 -14.54
CA ASP A 519 -14.65 -22.32 -13.65
C ASP A 519 -13.89 -22.93 -12.45
N ASP A 520 -14.21 -22.40 -11.27
CA ASP A 520 -13.92 -22.97 -9.96
C ASP A 520 -15.13 -23.76 -9.42
N ASP A 521 -15.43 -24.91 -10.04
CA ASP A 521 -16.18 -26.00 -9.40
C ASP A 521 -15.26 -26.70 -8.39
N ASP A 522 -15.19 -26.15 -7.18
CA ASP A 522 -14.51 -26.75 -6.02
C ASP A 522 -15.56 -27.35 -5.04
N GLU A 523 -15.41 -28.62 -4.68
CA GLU A 523 -16.08 -29.20 -3.52
C GLU A 523 -15.28 -28.85 -2.24
N ASP A 524 -15.84 -27.99 -1.37
CA ASP A 524 -15.18 -27.45 -0.18
C ASP A 524 -14.97 -28.49 0.95
N VAL A 525 -13.94 -29.32 0.82
CA VAL A 525 -13.54 -30.30 1.86
C VAL A 525 -12.75 -29.65 3.02
N ASP A 526 -12.09 -28.51 2.79
CA ASP A 526 -11.14 -27.91 3.75
C ASP A 526 -11.77 -26.86 4.70
N ALA A 527 -12.98 -26.38 4.41
CA ALA A 527 -13.68 -25.38 5.24
C ALA A 527 -13.88 -25.85 6.70
N GLY A 528 -14.14 -27.15 6.90
CA GLY A 528 -14.30 -27.74 8.23
C GLY A 528 -13.04 -27.68 9.10
N ALA A 529 -11.84 -27.72 8.50
CA ALA A 529 -10.58 -27.69 9.23
C ALA A 529 -10.30 -26.30 9.83
N ALA A 530 -10.56 -25.23 9.06
CA ALA A 530 -10.44 -23.85 9.53
C ALA A 530 -11.42 -23.55 10.67
N LEU A 531 -12.68 -23.99 10.55
CA LEU A 531 -13.71 -23.81 11.58
C LEU A 531 -13.36 -24.55 12.88
N ALA A 532 -12.75 -25.74 12.79
CA ALA A 532 -12.30 -26.50 13.95
C ALA A 532 -11.15 -25.78 14.69
N ALA A 533 -10.15 -25.27 13.96
CA ALA A 533 -9.05 -24.50 14.55
C ALA A 533 -9.55 -23.22 15.27
N PHE A 534 -10.50 -22.51 14.66
CA PHE A 534 -11.08 -21.29 15.25
C PHE A 534 -11.87 -21.58 16.54
N LYS A 535 -12.66 -22.67 16.58
CA LYS A 535 -13.43 -23.08 17.78
C LYS A 535 -12.55 -23.57 18.93
N MET A 536 -11.35 -24.08 18.66
CA MET A 536 -10.36 -24.38 19.71
C MET A 536 -9.69 -23.13 20.27
N ALA A 537 -9.52 -22.06 19.47
CA ALA A 537 -8.90 -20.82 19.93
C ALA A 537 -9.78 -20.06 20.96
N SER A 538 -11.11 -20.05 20.78
CA SER A 538 -12.03 -19.35 21.70
C SER A 538 -12.27 -20.04 23.04
N THR A 539 -11.82 -21.29 23.21
CA THR A 539 -12.05 -22.11 24.42
C THR A 539 -10.84 -22.23 25.35
N ALA A 540 -9.76 -21.50 25.08
CA ALA A 540 -8.58 -21.43 25.94
C ALA A 540 -8.86 -20.76 27.30
N LYS A 541 -9.00 -21.57 28.37
CA LYS A 541 -9.24 -21.07 29.74
C LYS A 541 -8.11 -20.15 30.23
N LYS A 542 -8.48 -18.99 30.79
CA LYS A 542 -7.56 -18.12 31.53
C LYS A 542 -7.02 -18.84 32.78
N PRO A 543 -5.70 -18.86 33.03
CA PRO A 543 -5.15 -19.39 34.27
C PRO A 543 -5.43 -18.43 35.44
N GLY A 544 -5.86 -18.96 36.60
CA GLY A 544 -5.95 -18.17 37.85
C GLY A 544 -7.20 -18.36 38.71
N GLN A 545 -8.23 -19.07 38.26
CA GLN A 545 -9.44 -19.29 39.07
C GLN A 545 -9.43 -20.66 39.76
N VAL A 546 -9.14 -20.67 41.07
CA VAL A 546 -9.25 -21.87 41.91
C VAL A 546 -10.73 -22.15 42.17
N VAL A 547 -11.23 -23.26 41.63
CA VAL A 547 -12.56 -23.79 41.98
C VAL A 547 -12.38 -24.74 43.16
N VAL A 548 -13.08 -24.46 44.26
CA VAL A 548 -13.21 -25.39 45.39
C VAL A 548 -14.38 -26.31 45.07
N ASN A 549 -14.11 -27.59 44.86
CA ASN A 549 -15.17 -28.59 44.78
C ASN A 549 -15.76 -28.79 46.18
N LEU A 550 -17.08 -28.72 46.27
CA LEU A 550 -17.86 -29.24 47.39
C LEU A 550 -18.69 -30.40 46.84
N ASP A 551 -18.19 -31.62 47.04
CA ASP A 551 -18.92 -32.83 46.71
C ASP A 551 -19.91 -33.14 47.84
N SER A 552 -21.20 -33.02 47.55
CA SER A 552 -22.29 -33.50 48.40
C SER A 552 -23.48 -33.89 47.53
N ASP A 553 -23.68 -35.20 47.32
CA ASP A 553 -24.83 -35.92 47.87
C ASP A 553 -24.73 -37.41 47.49
N ASP A 554 -24.42 -38.26 48.48
CA ASP A 554 -24.61 -39.71 48.39
C ASP A 554 -26.07 -40.03 48.72
N GLU A 555 -26.83 -40.61 47.78
CA GLU A 555 -28.10 -41.27 48.12
C GLU A 555 -27.82 -42.65 48.74
N MET A 556 -28.12 -42.83 50.04
CA MET A 556 -28.40 -44.14 50.64
C MET A 556 -29.19 -43.99 51.95
N THR A 557 -30.34 -44.68 52.01
CA THR A 557 -31.33 -44.81 53.11
C THR A 557 -32.09 -43.56 53.57
#